data_AF-A0A3Q3EHZ4-F1
#
_entry.id   AF-A0A3Q3EHZ4-F1
#
_cell.length_a   1.000
_cell.length_b   1.000
_cell.length_c   1.000
_cell.angle_alpha   90.00
_cell.angle_beta   90.00
_cell.angle_gamma   90.00
#
_symmetry.space_group_name_H-M   'P 1'
#
loop_
_entity.id
_entity.type
_entity.pdbx_description
1 polymer ?
#
loop_
_entity_poly.entity_id
_entity_poly.type
_entity_poly.pdbx_seq_one_letter_code
_entity_poly.pdbx_strand_id
1 'polypeptide(L)'
;AQRNKGEIIQIITKDFIRNLRIPQKDPLRNSVFLPPASFARITSTSRSLSKEDREASKQAYWKKKEEKMKAAEARKREIQEADLSRVQNQALTDLELEAHSRSQRLVERANTLRMEQEDEIKTLNQLILGAQCQATRDAQIQEKNQIQVELAEEEKRLDTMMEVERRRAVERTEKIDEQQKEQRIQGKQQIYDQIQERLENKLFLDEIKDQEKHKIKEALERQNLEDLKVGDEKKMKQQLLQEEIMRINAETMRAKEKKLEEEKLADMRDAEYQRKILERQAEYEAEQAKIKKEKELEIARLRAQQERAKDYKAEQDELRARRNQAVAERNWRVKEKELAVKKAREEAALRAARLEQVHNKERCLAMEANREKAMLERVLKVQKEVIAKEKEQEERQLQKALRHAETIRQQVKEQELSAVARRREFFREADRLMEEERQRRVRLREIKEKKLMELKATGISEKYCTEVERKAQKTLSTHKH
;
A
#
# COMPACT_ATOMS: atom_id res chain seq x y z
N ALA A 1 6.53 60.15 -95.58
CA ALA A 1 5.64 60.74 -96.61
C ALA A 1 6.50 61.38 -97.71
N GLN A 2 5.86 62.02 -98.70
CA GLN A 2 6.47 62.68 -99.88
C GLN A 2 7.01 61.71 -100.97
N ARG A 3 6.69 62.07 -102.23
CA ARG A 3 7.21 61.48 -103.47
C ARG A 3 8.22 62.48 -104.04
N ASN A 4 9.43 62.05 -104.39
CA ASN A 4 10.29 62.86 -105.27
C ASN A 4 9.94 62.53 -106.72
N LYS A 5 9.47 63.54 -107.46
CA LYS A 5 9.22 63.45 -108.90
C LYS A 5 10.56 63.57 -109.62
N GLY A 6 10.81 62.72 -110.61
CA GLY A 6 11.98 62.89 -111.49
C GLY A 6 11.75 64.05 -112.46
N GLU A 7 12.79 64.86 -112.67
CA GLU A 7 12.73 66.02 -113.56
C GLU A 7 12.68 65.60 -115.03
N ILE A 8 11.98 66.40 -115.84
CA ILE A 8 11.80 66.22 -117.28
C ILE A 8 12.04 67.58 -117.93
N ILE A 9 12.91 67.62 -118.94
CA ILE A 9 13.24 68.84 -119.66
C ILE A 9 12.63 68.77 -121.07
N GLN A 10 11.95 69.85 -121.45
CA GLN A 10 11.43 70.09 -122.79
C GLN A 10 12.49 70.81 -123.63
N ILE A 11 12.74 70.31 -124.84
CA ILE A 11 13.61 70.95 -125.83
C ILE A 11 12.76 71.24 -127.07
N ILE A 12 12.76 72.51 -127.48
CA ILE A 12 12.05 73.03 -128.65
C ILE A 12 13.08 73.48 -129.68
N THR A 13 13.05 72.88 -130.87
CA THR A 13 13.73 73.39 -132.07
C THR A 13 12.71 73.51 -133.21
N LYS A 14 13.05 74.22 -134.29
CA LYS A 14 12.08 74.89 -135.18
C LYS A 14 10.96 74.03 -135.79
N ASP A 15 11.14 72.71 -135.91
CA ASP A 15 10.13 71.82 -136.50
C ASP A 15 9.51 70.80 -135.52
N PHE A 16 10.13 70.48 -134.37
CA PHE A 16 9.58 69.51 -133.40
C PHE A 16 10.04 69.74 -131.95
N ILE A 17 9.19 69.32 -130.99
CA ILE A 17 9.44 69.35 -129.55
C ILE A 17 9.74 67.93 -129.05
N ARG A 18 10.71 67.76 -128.13
CA ARG A 18 11.03 66.47 -127.49
C ARG A 18 11.17 66.62 -125.97
N ASN A 19 10.76 65.57 -125.24
CA ASN A 19 10.86 65.46 -123.79
C ASN A 19 11.93 64.43 -123.42
N LEU A 20 12.86 64.77 -122.51
CA LEU A 20 13.86 63.84 -121.97
C LEU A 20 13.82 63.80 -120.44
N ARG A 21 14.10 62.62 -119.87
CA ARG A 21 14.08 62.34 -118.43
C ARG A 21 15.44 61.79 -117.99
N ILE A 22 16.02 62.40 -116.95
CA ILE A 22 17.40 62.10 -116.52
C ILE A 22 17.37 61.11 -115.33
N PRO A 23 18.16 60.01 -115.35
CA PRO A 23 18.43 59.19 -114.17
C PRO A 23 19.59 59.78 -113.34
N GLN A 24 19.41 59.88 -112.03
CA GLN A 24 20.52 60.16 -111.10
C GLN A 24 21.36 58.89 -110.85
N LYS A 25 22.61 59.08 -110.40
CA LYS A 25 23.47 58.04 -109.81
C LYS A 25 23.97 58.53 -108.46
N ASP A 26 23.98 57.64 -107.46
CA ASP A 26 24.34 57.95 -106.08
C ASP A 26 25.85 58.18 -105.87
N PRO A 27 26.20 58.86 -104.76
CA PRO A 27 27.36 58.42 -104.00
C PRO A 27 27.14 58.35 -102.47
N LEU A 28 27.35 57.13 -101.95
CA LEU A 28 28.14 56.84 -100.73
C LEU A 28 27.63 57.27 -99.33
N ARG A 29 26.83 56.35 -98.74
CA ARG A 29 27.07 55.75 -97.40
C ARG A 29 27.08 56.66 -96.15
N ASN A 30 25.89 56.94 -95.64
CA ASN A 30 25.66 57.56 -94.32
C ASN A 30 26.36 56.81 -93.16
N SER A 31 26.96 57.56 -92.22
CA SER A 31 27.36 57.06 -90.89
C SER A 31 26.24 57.29 -89.87
N VAL A 32 25.91 56.25 -89.09
CA VAL A 32 24.85 56.32 -88.07
C VAL A 32 25.47 56.57 -86.69
N PHE A 33 25.18 57.72 -86.09
CA PHE A 33 25.54 58.00 -84.70
C PHE A 33 24.62 57.23 -83.74
N LEU A 34 25.21 56.45 -82.82
CA LEU A 34 24.49 55.68 -81.80
C LEU A 34 24.49 56.43 -80.46
N PRO A 35 23.32 56.81 -79.89
CA PRO A 35 23.26 57.47 -78.58
C PRO A 35 23.85 56.61 -77.44
N PRO A 36 24.45 57.22 -76.39
CA PRO A 36 25.15 56.49 -75.33
C PRO A 36 24.28 55.47 -74.58
N ALA A 37 23.00 55.78 -74.34
CA ALA A 37 22.08 54.86 -73.67
C ALA A 37 21.77 53.62 -74.52
N SER A 38 21.60 53.78 -75.84
CA SER A 38 21.48 52.65 -76.77
C SER A 38 22.80 51.91 -76.93
N PHE A 39 23.96 52.59 -76.93
CA PHE A 39 25.26 51.92 -76.95
C PHE A 39 25.50 51.09 -75.69
N ALA A 40 25.17 51.62 -74.49
CA ALA A 40 25.23 50.89 -73.23
C ALA A 40 24.24 49.70 -73.20
N ARG A 41 23.03 49.87 -73.73
CA ARG A 41 22.02 48.80 -73.83
C ARG A 41 22.41 47.73 -74.86
N ILE A 42 23.01 48.11 -75.99
CA ILE A 42 23.55 47.18 -77.00
C ILE A 42 24.74 46.43 -76.39
N THR A 43 25.74 47.10 -75.81
CA THR A 43 26.90 46.43 -75.22
C THR A 43 26.57 45.54 -74.02
N SER A 44 25.58 45.90 -73.19
CA SER A 44 25.11 45.03 -72.09
C SER A 44 24.24 43.85 -72.54
N THR A 45 23.60 43.92 -73.71
CA THR A 45 22.85 42.80 -74.30
C THR A 45 23.68 41.94 -75.25
N SER A 46 24.70 42.51 -75.90
CA SER A 46 25.66 41.81 -76.76
C SER A 46 26.80 41.17 -75.97
N ARG A 47 27.08 41.64 -74.73
CA ARG A 47 27.94 40.92 -73.79
C ARG A 47 27.26 39.62 -73.38
N SER A 48 27.61 38.55 -74.07
CA SER A 48 27.26 37.18 -73.70
C SER A 48 27.84 36.88 -72.31
N LEU A 49 27.02 37.05 -71.26
CA LEU A 49 27.33 36.66 -69.89
C LEU A 49 27.95 35.25 -69.89
N SER A 50 29.07 35.07 -69.19
CA SER A 50 29.70 33.75 -69.00
C SER A 50 28.68 32.75 -68.43
N LYS A 51 28.92 31.46 -68.61
CA LYS A 51 28.17 30.42 -67.88
C LYS A 51 28.21 30.72 -66.38
N GLU A 52 29.38 31.10 -65.89
CA GLU A 52 29.64 31.51 -64.50
C GLU A 52 28.86 32.76 -64.11
N ASP A 53 28.83 33.82 -64.94
CA ASP A 53 28.04 35.05 -64.66
C ASP A 53 26.54 34.73 -64.54
N ARG A 54 26.03 33.85 -65.42
CA ARG A 54 24.63 33.41 -65.43
C ARG A 54 24.32 32.54 -64.22
N GLU A 55 25.25 31.69 -63.81
CA GLU A 55 25.12 30.81 -62.65
C GLU A 55 25.23 31.59 -61.35
N ALA A 56 26.17 32.54 -61.22
CA ALA A 56 26.28 33.47 -60.11
C ALA A 56 25.02 34.35 -59.99
N SER A 57 24.49 34.86 -61.10
CA SER A 57 23.24 35.62 -61.13
C SER A 57 22.03 34.78 -60.68
N LYS A 58 21.95 33.52 -61.13
CA LYS A 58 20.94 32.55 -60.66
C LYS A 58 21.12 32.26 -59.17
N GLN A 59 22.33 31.99 -58.69
CA GLN A 59 22.61 31.72 -57.28
C GLN A 59 22.27 32.92 -56.39
N ALA A 60 22.60 34.14 -56.81
CA ALA A 60 22.23 35.37 -56.09
C ALA A 60 20.71 35.58 -56.05
N TYR A 61 20.00 35.25 -57.14
CA TYR A 61 18.52 35.26 -57.17
C TYR A 61 17.93 34.18 -56.26
N TRP A 62 18.47 32.95 -56.28
CA TRP A 62 18.04 31.85 -55.41
C TRP A 62 18.29 32.17 -53.93
N LYS A 63 19.47 32.68 -53.56
CA LYS A 63 19.77 33.14 -52.19
C LYS A 63 18.80 34.22 -51.73
N LYS A 64 18.57 35.27 -52.55
CA LYS A 64 17.57 36.32 -52.23
C LYS A 64 16.13 35.81 -52.17
N LYS A 65 15.79 34.72 -52.86
CA LYS A 65 14.50 34.05 -52.74
C LYS A 65 14.43 33.21 -51.45
N GLU A 66 15.50 32.49 -51.13
CA GLU A 66 15.64 31.67 -49.92
C GLU A 66 15.63 32.52 -48.64
N GLU A 67 16.34 33.65 -48.63
CA GLU A 67 16.31 34.68 -47.57
C GLU A 67 14.89 35.21 -47.34
N LYS A 68 14.15 35.51 -48.43
CA LYS A 68 12.75 35.94 -48.34
C LYS A 68 11.82 34.84 -47.84
N MET A 69 12.03 33.58 -48.25
CA MET A 69 11.28 32.43 -47.72
C MET A 69 11.57 32.25 -46.23
N LYS A 70 12.84 32.25 -45.81
CA LYS A 70 13.25 32.15 -44.40
C LYS A 70 12.70 33.29 -43.55
N ALA A 71 12.68 34.52 -44.06
CA ALA A 71 12.07 35.66 -43.36
C ALA A 71 10.53 35.55 -43.26
N ALA A 72 9.86 35.00 -44.27
CA ALA A 72 8.44 34.71 -44.22
C ALA A 72 8.10 33.54 -43.27
N GLU A 73 8.95 32.50 -43.24
CA GLU A 73 8.84 31.38 -42.30
C GLU A 73 9.13 31.79 -40.85
N ALA A 74 10.12 32.65 -40.61
CA ALA A 74 10.40 33.21 -39.29
C ALA A 74 9.19 33.99 -38.76
N ARG A 75 8.67 34.93 -39.56
CA ARG A 75 7.42 35.66 -39.22
C ARG A 75 6.23 34.74 -39.03
N LYS A 76 6.12 33.65 -39.80
CA LYS A 76 5.07 32.65 -39.61
C LYS A 76 5.22 31.93 -38.25
N ARG A 77 6.45 31.58 -37.83
CA ARG A 77 6.71 30.99 -36.51
C ARG A 77 6.45 31.98 -35.39
N GLU A 78 6.92 33.23 -35.50
CA GLU A 78 6.63 34.31 -34.56
C GLU A 78 5.11 34.52 -34.38
N ILE A 79 4.33 34.51 -35.47
CA ILE A 79 2.86 34.58 -35.42
C ILE A 79 2.26 33.31 -34.79
N GLN A 80 2.76 32.12 -35.12
CA GLN A 80 2.28 30.87 -34.51
C GLN A 80 2.59 30.78 -33.01
N GLU A 81 3.74 31.29 -32.56
CA GLU A 81 4.13 31.38 -31.16
C GLU A 81 3.31 32.46 -30.42
N ALA A 82 2.98 33.57 -31.09
CA ALA A 82 2.05 34.59 -30.58
C ALA A 82 0.58 34.09 -30.52
N ASP A 83 0.12 33.30 -31.48
CA ASP A 83 -1.20 32.67 -31.46
C ASP A 83 -1.28 31.58 -30.37
N LEU A 84 -0.26 30.71 -30.26
CA LEU A 84 -0.18 29.70 -29.21
C LEU A 84 -0.13 30.31 -27.82
N SER A 85 0.69 31.35 -27.61
CA SER A 85 0.74 32.06 -26.33
C SER A 85 -0.53 32.87 -26.06
N ARG A 86 -1.23 33.39 -27.07
CA ARG A 86 -2.58 33.97 -26.87
C ARG A 86 -3.58 32.91 -26.42
N VAL A 87 -3.58 31.71 -27.01
CA VAL A 87 -4.48 30.62 -26.61
C VAL A 87 -4.14 30.07 -25.22
N GLN A 88 -2.86 29.96 -24.86
CA GLN A 88 -2.43 29.52 -23.53
C GLN A 88 -2.72 30.56 -22.43
N ASN A 89 -2.70 31.85 -22.77
CA ASN A 89 -2.99 32.95 -21.85
C ASN A 89 -4.43 33.51 -21.97
N GLN A 90 -5.34 32.78 -22.64
CA GLN A 90 -6.76 33.09 -22.55
C GLN A 90 -7.24 32.83 -21.12
N ALA A 91 -7.85 33.84 -20.50
CA ALA A 91 -8.51 33.67 -19.22
C ALA A 91 -9.65 32.64 -19.37
N LEU A 92 -9.74 31.70 -18.43
CA LEU A 92 -10.80 30.70 -18.42
C LEU A 92 -12.16 31.39 -18.39
N THR A 93 -13.09 30.92 -19.22
CA THR A 93 -14.49 31.36 -19.25
C THR A 93 -15.14 31.09 -17.88
N ASP A 94 -16.15 31.85 -17.48
CA ASP A 94 -16.86 31.65 -16.19
C ASP A 94 -17.34 30.20 -16.00
N LEU A 95 -17.83 29.56 -17.08
CA LEU A 95 -18.22 28.14 -17.10
C LEU A 95 -17.05 27.18 -16.88
N GLU A 96 -15.85 27.54 -17.35
CA GLU A 96 -14.62 26.76 -17.18
C GLU A 96 -14.02 26.98 -15.79
N LEU A 97 -14.10 28.20 -15.24
CA LEU A 97 -13.79 28.51 -13.84
C LEU A 97 -14.73 27.77 -12.88
N GLU A 98 -16.02 27.70 -13.18
CA GLU A 98 -16.99 26.88 -12.45
C GLU A 98 -16.68 25.39 -12.57
N ALA A 99 -16.41 24.87 -13.77
CA ALA A 99 -16.04 23.47 -13.98
C ALA A 99 -14.74 23.11 -13.24
N HIS A 100 -13.74 23.99 -13.27
CA HIS A 100 -12.49 23.85 -12.53
C HIS A 100 -12.74 23.87 -11.02
N SER A 101 -13.53 24.81 -10.51
CA SER A 101 -13.90 24.89 -9.08
C SER A 101 -14.67 23.66 -8.61
N ARG A 102 -15.59 23.13 -9.44
CA ARG A 102 -16.33 21.89 -9.17
C ARG A 102 -15.38 20.68 -9.17
N SER A 103 -14.44 20.62 -10.12
CA SER A 103 -13.40 19.59 -10.21
C SER A 103 -12.45 19.61 -9.00
N GLN A 104 -11.96 20.79 -8.60
CA GLN A 104 -11.14 20.97 -7.41
C GLN A 104 -11.86 20.46 -6.15
N ARG A 105 -13.12 20.87 -5.92
CA ARG A 105 -13.92 20.38 -4.79
C ARG A 105 -14.12 18.85 -4.81
N LEU A 106 -14.23 18.23 -5.99
CA LEU A 106 -14.30 16.77 -6.12
C LEU A 106 -12.96 16.09 -5.79
N VAL A 107 -11.84 16.66 -6.24
CA VAL A 107 -10.49 16.17 -5.91
C VAL A 107 -10.16 16.36 -4.43
N GLU A 108 -10.50 17.50 -3.85
CA GLU A 108 -10.40 17.79 -2.41
C GLU A 108 -11.23 16.79 -1.59
N ARG A 109 -12.50 16.57 -1.96
CA ARG A 109 -13.37 15.59 -1.30
C ARG A 109 -12.86 14.16 -1.46
N ALA A 110 -12.31 13.80 -2.61
CA ALA A 110 -11.68 12.50 -2.80
C ALA A 110 -10.42 12.34 -1.93
N ASN A 111 -9.63 13.40 -1.80
CA ASN A 111 -8.43 13.42 -0.95
C ASN A 111 -8.78 13.35 0.54
N THR A 112 -9.79 14.09 1.02
CA THR A 112 -10.23 13.97 2.42
C THR A 112 -10.81 12.59 2.70
N LEU A 113 -11.65 12.02 1.82
CA LEU A 113 -12.14 10.65 1.98
C LEU A 113 -11.02 9.59 1.98
N ARG A 114 -9.95 9.78 1.20
CA ARG A 114 -8.75 8.91 1.27
C ARG A 114 -7.99 9.08 2.59
N MET A 115 -7.90 10.30 3.11
CA MET A 115 -7.29 10.59 4.41
C MET A 115 -8.09 9.99 5.57
N GLU A 116 -9.42 10.03 5.53
CA GLU A 116 -10.28 9.34 6.51
C GLU A 116 -10.10 7.81 6.51
N GLN A 117 -9.60 7.23 5.41
CA GLN A 117 -9.32 5.79 5.33
C GLN A 117 -7.92 5.39 5.83
N GLU A 118 -7.06 6.33 6.25
CA GLU A 118 -5.81 6.00 6.95
C GLU A 118 -6.11 5.54 8.39
N ASP A 119 -5.55 4.41 8.83
CA ASP A 119 -5.90 3.80 10.13
C ASP A 119 -5.49 4.66 11.33
N GLU A 120 -4.40 5.44 11.22
CA GLU A 120 -3.99 6.41 12.22
C GLU A 120 -4.97 7.60 12.35
N ILE A 121 -5.86 7.80 11.37
CA ILE A 121 -6.96 8.79 11.40
C ILE A 121 -8.27 8.15 11.86
N LYS A 122 -8.59 6.91 11.44
CA LYS A 122 -9.74 6.16 12.00
C LYS A 122 -9.64 6.01 13.52
N THR A 123 -8.45 5.68 14.03
CA THR A 123 -8.18 5.58 15.47
C THR A 123 -8.28 6.94 16.18
N LEU A 124 -7.88 8.06 15.53
CA LEU A 124 -8.14 9.39 16.07
C LEU A 124 -9.64 9.72 16.10
N ASN A 125 -10.39 9.38 15.06
CA ASN A 125 -11.84 9.60 15.01
C ASN A 125 -12.56 8.84 16.14
N GLN A 126 -12.13 7.62 16.45
CA GLN A 126 -12.63 6.84 17.59
C GLN A 126 -12.33 7.51 18.94
N LEU A 127 -11.13 8.07 19.11
CA LEU A 127 -10.75 8.83 20.31
C LEU A 127 -11.56 10.14 20.45
N ILE A 128 -11.77 10.85 19.34
CA ILE A 128 -12.60 12.06 19.25
C ILE A 128 -14.05 11.76 19.65
N LEU A 129 -14.65 10.72 19.07
CA LEU A 129 -16.02 10.30 19.38
C LEU A 129 -16.14 9.83 20.83
N GLY A 130 -15.15 9.10 21.35
CA GLY A 130 -15.11 8.71 22.76
C GLY A 130 -15.07 9.91 23.72
N ALA A 131 -14.27 10.93 23.40
CA ALA A 131 -14.20 12.18 24.16
C ALA A 131 -15.49 13.00 24.09
N GLN A 132 -16.14 13.06 22.92
CA GLN A 132 -17.46 13.67 22.75
C GLN A 132 -18.51 12.96 23.61
N CYS A 133 -18.61 11.64 23.53
CA CYS A 133 -19.54 10.85 24.35
C CYS A 133 -19.28 11.00 25.85
N GLN A 134 -18.02 11.11 26.28
CA GLN A 134 -17.68 11.32 27.69
C GLN A 134 -18.07 12.73 28.16
N ALA A 135 -17.79 13.77 27.37
CA ALA A 135 -18.18 15.15 27.70
C ALA A 135 -19.72 15.29 27.81
N THR A 136 -20.48 14.71 26.87
CA THR A 136 -21.94 14.68 26.93
C THR A 136 -22.46 13.92 28.15
N ARG A 137 -21.85 12.78 28.49
CA ARG A 137 -22.21 12.01 29.68
C ARG A 137 -21.95 12.77 30.98
N ASP A 138 -20.80 13.45 31.08
CA ASP A 138 -20.43 14.20 32.29
C ASP A 138 -21.29 15.47 32.44
N ALA A 139 -21.80 16.04 31.35
CA ALA A 139 -22.84 17.07 31.37
C ALA A 139 -24.19 16.51 31.86
N GLN A 140 -24.66 15.40 31.28
CA GLN A 140 -25.90 14.72 31.72
C GLN A 140 -25.89 14.29 33.20
N ILE A 141 -24.72 13.95 33.74
CA ILE A 141 -24.56 13.68 35.17
C ILE A 141 -24.73 14.96 36.01
N GLN A 142 -24.21 16.10 35.54
CA GLN A 142 -24.39 17.40 36.22
C GLN A 142 -25.85 17.85 36.16
N GLU A 143 -26.50 17.78 34.99
CA GLU A 143 -27.94 18.05 34.81
C GLU A 143 -28.78 17.17 35.75
N LYS A 144 -28.54 15.86 35.78
CA LYS A 144 -29.26 14.94 36.68
C LYS A 144 -29.06 15.31 38.15
N ASN A 145 -27.84 15.66 38.56
CA ASN A 145 -27.56 16.04 39.95
C ASN A 145 -28.24 17.36 40.33
N GLN A 146 -28.34 18.33 39.40
CA GLN A 146 -29.10 19.57 39.60
C GLN A 146 -30.60 19.27 39.78
N ILE A 147 -31.20 18.48 38.88
CA ILE A 147 -32.60 18.05 38.97
C ILE A 147 -32.88 17.32 40.31
N GLN A 148 -31.94 16.51 40.81
CA GLN A 148 -32.08 15.85 42.11
C GLN A 148 -32.03 16.81 43.31
N VAL A 149 -31.27 17.91 43.23
CA VAL A 149 -31.26 18.96 44.26
C VAL A 149 -32.55 19.77 44.22
N GLU A 150 -32.98 20.22 43.03
CA GLU A 150 -34.22 20.97 42.83
C GLU A 150 -35.45 20.17 43.29
N LEU A 151 -35.53 18.89 42.95
CA LEU A 151 -36.59 17.99 43.42
C LEU A 151 -36.58 17.87 44.95
N ALA A 152 -35.42 17.65 45.55
CA ALA A 152 -35.28 17.55 47.01
C ALA A 152 -35.50 18.88 47.74
N GLU A 153 -35.52 20.03 47.06
CA GLU A 153 -35.92 21.32 47.63
C GLU A 153 -37.43 21.53 47.56
N GLU A 154 -38.08 21.17 46.44
CA GLU A 154 -39.54 21.22 46.32
C GLU A 154 -40.23 20.15 47.20
N GLU A 155 -39.64 18.95 47.39
CA GLU A 155 -40.11 17.95 48.35
C GLU A 155 -40.14 18.52 49.78
N LYS A 156 -39.04 19.13 50.24
CA LYS A 156 -38.98 19.79 51.57
C LYS A 156 -40.03 20.91 51.68
N ARG A 157 -40.25 21.67 50.61
CA ARG A 157 -41.27 22.73 50.58
C ARG A 157 -42.67 22.14 50.73
N LEU A 158 -43.00 21.07 50.01
CA LEU A 158 -44.27 20.34 50.14
C LEU A 158 -44.45 19.78 51.56
N ASP A 159 -43.42 19.16 52.14
CA ASP A 159 -43.43 18.65 53.52
C ASP A 159 -43.72 19.77 54.54
N THR A 160 -43.07 20.93 54.41
CA THR A 160 -43.34 22.06 55.33
C THR A 160 -44.77 22.60 55.20
N MET A 161 -45.38 22.57 54.01
CA MET A 161 -46.78 22.93 53.83
C MET A 161 -47.72 21.87 54.45
N MET A 162 -47.46 20.58 54.24
CA MET A 162 -48.24 19.51 54.87
C MET A 162 -48.10 19.51 56.40
N GLU A 163 -46.93 19.84 56.95
CA GLU A 163 -46.75 20.06 58.39
C GLU A 163 -47.59 21.23 58.92
N VAL A 164 -47.64 22.35 58.20
CA VAL A 164 -48.48 23.50 58.56
C VAL A 164 -49.97 23.14 58.51
N GLU A 165 -50.43 22.39 57.51
CA GLU A 165 -51.81 21.90 57.46
C GLU A 165 -52.13 20.89 58.56
N ARG A 166 -51.20 19.99 58.90
CA ARG A 166 -51.33 19.05 60.02
C ARG A 166 -51.44 19.78 61.36
N ARG A 167 -50.60 20.80 61.59
CA ARG A 167 -50.67 21.65 62.81
C ARG A 167 -52.02 22.38 62.87
N ARG A 168 -52.46 23.01 61.77
CA ARG A 168 -53.80 23.64 61.65
C ARG A 168 -54.95 22.66 61.82
N ALA A 169 -54.78 21.35 61.56
CA ALA A 169 -55.77 20.33 61.85
C ALA A 169 -55.82 20.01 63.36
N VAL A 170 -54.66 19.83 64.00
CA VAL A 170 -54.54 19.60 65.45
C VAL A 170 -55.12 20.78 66.23
N GLU A 171 -54.76 22.02 65.90
CA GLU A 171 -55.30 23.24 66.52
C GLU A 171 -56.83 23.33 66.41
N ARG A 172 -57.43 22.81 65.32
CA ARG A 172 -58.89 22.77 65.15
C ARG A 172 -59.54 21.72 66.05
N THR A 173 -58.93 20.53 66.18
CA THR A 173 -59.42 19.51 67.12
C THR A 173 -59.25 19.94 68.58
N GLU A 174 -58.15 20.61 68.93
CA GLU A 174 -57.92 21.14 70.28
C GLU A 174 -58.98 22.16 70.67
N LYS A 175 -59.31 23.11 69.79
CA LYS A 175 -60.38 24.11 70.00
C LYS A 175 -61.77 23.48 70.14
N ILE A 176 -62.03 22.38 69.43
CA ILE A 176 -63.28 21.60 69.59
C ILE A 176 -63.31 20.89 70.96
N ASP A 177 -62.20 20.28 71.37
CA ASP A 177 -62.08 19.62 72.68
C ASP A 177 -62.15 20.61 73.85
N GLU A 178 -61.63 21.83 73.68
CA GLU A 178 -61.78 22.95 74.61
C GLU A 178 -63.25 23.36 74.74
N GLN A 179 -63.95 23.63 73.64
CA GLN A 179 -65.39 23.93 73.66
C GLN A 179 -66.21 22.81 74.32
N GLN A 180 -65.87 21.54 74.06
CA GLN A 180 -66.50 20.42 74.76
C GLN A 180 -66.13 20.37 76.25
N LYS A 181 -64.91 20.74 76.67
CA LYS A 181 -64.52 20.84 78.10
C LYS A 181 -65.34 21.94 78.77
N GLU A 182 -65.48 23.11 78.15
CA GLU A 182 -66.31 24.21 78.65
C GLU A 182 -67.78 23.80 78.79
N GLN A 183 -68.37 23.18 77.77
CA GLN A 183 -69.75 22.65 77.82
C GLN A 183 -69.91 21.60 78.93
N ARG A 184 -68.93 20.71 79.13
CA ARG A 184 -68.93 19.74 80.25
C ARG A 184 -68.82 20.43 81.62
N ILE A 185 -68.08 21.53 81.73
CA ILE A 185 -67.97 22.32 82.97
C ILE A 185 -69.29 23.05 83.25
N GLN A 186 -69.90 23.71 82.25
CA GLN A 186 -71.18 24.40 82.37
C GLN A 186 -72.31 23.43 82.73
N GLY A 187 -72.39 22.27 82.07
CA GLY A 187 -73.34 21.22 82.43
C GLY A 187 -73.12 20.67 83.84
N LYS A 188 -71.86 20.55 84.29
CA LYS A 188 -71.54 20.16 85.68
C LYS A 188 -71.98 21.22 86.69
N GLN A 189 -71.82 22.51 86.38
CA GLN A 189 -72.29 23.62 87.21
C GLN A 189 -73.82 23.57 87.34
N GLN A 190 -74.56 23.50 86.24
CA GLN A 190 -76.02 23.38 86.23
C GLN A 190 -76.53 22.17 87.05
N ILE A 191 -75.80 21.05 87.06
CA ILE A 191 -76.12 19.89 87.91
C ILE A 191 -75.86 20.18 89.40
N TYR A 192 -74.80 20.90 89.77
CA TYR A 192 -74.61 21.34 91.15
C TYR A 192 -75.69 22.32 91.59
N ASP A 193 -76.04 23.28 90.75
CA ASP A 193 -77.08 24.27 91.03
C ASP A 193 -78.44 23.58 91.27
N GLN A 194 -78.81 22.61 90.42
CA GLN A 194 -80.00 21.75 90.61
C GLN A 194 -79.92 20.87 91.86
N ILE A 195 -78.73 20.44 92.28
CA ILE A 195 -78.54 19.68 93.53
C ILE A 195 -78.72 20.60 94.75
N GLN A 196 -78.21 21.84 94.71
CA GLN A 196 -78.42 22.84 95.75
C GLN A 196 -79.90 23.21 95.87
N GLU A 197 -80.55 23.57 94.76
CA GLU A 197 -81.99 23.85 94.72
C GLU A 197 -82.82 22.67 95.25
N ARG A 198 -82.47 21.41 94.91
CA ARG A 198 -83.13 20.22 95.46
C ARG A 198 -82.86 19.99 96.94
N LEU A 199 -81.68 20.34 97.45
CA LEU A 199 -81.35 20.25 98.88
C LEU A 199 -82.11 21.32 99.68
N GLU A 200 -82.19 22.55 99.17
CA GLU A 200 -82.99 23.64 99.76
C GLU A 200 -84.48 23.30 99.77
N ASN A 201 -85.03 22.85 98.64
CA ASN A 201 -86.41 22.35 98.57
C ASN A 201 -86.64 21.14 99.48
N LYS A 202 -85.66 20.24 99.65
CA LYS A 202 -85.77 19.11 100.58
C LYS A 202 -85.77 19.58 102.04
N LEU A 203 -84.91 20.53 102.41
CA LEU A 203 -84.89 21.12 103.75
C LEU A 203 -86.23 21.78 104.07
N PHE A 204 -86.76 22.61 103.16
CA PHE A 204 -88.09 23.22 103.28
C PHE A 204 -89.22 22.19 103.39
N LEU A 205 -89.19 21.11 102.59
CA LEU A 205 -90.15 20.01 102.70
C LEU A 205 -90.00 19.18 103.98
N ASP A 206 -88.79 19.04 104.52
CA ASP A 206 -88.55 18.34 105.78
C ASP A 206 -88.96 19.21 106.98
N GLU A 207 -88.83 20.55 106.92
CA GLU A 207 -89.42 21.51 107.87
C GLU A 207 -90.95 21.44 107.88
N ILE A 208 -91.59 21.42 106.70
CA ILE A 208 -93.04 21.22 106.57
C ILE A 208 -93.45 19.88 107.20
N LYS A 209 -92.73 18.79 106.88
CA LYS A 209 -92.98 17.47 107.48
C LYS A 209 -92.75 17.46 108.98
N ASP A 210 -91.85 18.26 109.55
CA ASP A 210 -91.68 18.34 111.00
C ASP A 210 -92.84 19.12 111.66
N GLN A 211 -93.33 20.20 111.04
CA GLN A 211 -94.58 20.85 111.46
C GLN A 211 -95.80 19.89 111.37
N GLU A 212 -95.85 19.04 110.34
CA GLU A 212 -96.87 17.98 110.21
C GLU A 212 -96.65 16.87 111.25
N LYS A 213 -95.42 16.40 111.49
CA LYS A 213 -95.10 15.42 112.54
C LYS A 213 -95.46 15.95 113.93
N HIS A 214 -95.37 17.25 114.19
CA HIS A 214 -95.88 17.83 115.43
C HIS A 214 -97.41 17.69 115.53
N LYS A 215 -98.15 18.12 114.51
CA LYS A 215 -99.63 17.97 114.44
C LYS A 215 -100.07 16.49 114.49
N ILE A 216 -99.31 15.60 113.87
CA ILE A 216 -99.56 14.15 113.83
C ILE A 216 -99.19 13.50 115.17
N LYS A 217 -98.14 13.95 115.88
CA LYS A 217 -97.89 13.52 117.27
C LYS A 217 -99.03 13.90 118.18
N GLU A 218 -99.53 15.13 118.11
CA GLU A 218 -100.72 15.54 118.87
C GLU A 218 -101.96 14.70 118.51
N ALA A 219 -102.11 14.28 117.26
CA ALA A 219 -103.20 13.38 116.83
C ALA A 219 -102.99 11.93 117.28
N LEU A 220 -101.76 11.43 117.23
CA LEU A 220 -101.38 10.07 117.61
C LEU A 220 -101.34 9.90 119.13
N GLU A 221 -101.09 10.95 119.91
CA GLU A 221 -101.27 10.96 121.37
C GLU A 221 -102.76 10.83 121.72
N ARG A 222 -103.67 11.40 120.92
CA ARG A 222 -105.11 11.17 121.04
C ARG A 222 -105.49 9.74 120.61
N GLN A 223 -104.97 9.23 119.49
CA GLN A 223 -105.29 7.87 119.00
C GLN A 223 -104.61 6.74 119.79
N ASN A 224 -103.43 6.92 120.38
CA ASN A 224 -102.81 5.89 121.22
C ASN A 224 -103.60 5.66 122.52
N LEU A 225 -104.30 6.69 123.01
CA LEU A 225 -105.31 6.56 124.07
C LEU A 225 -106.57 5.81 123.60
N GLU A 226 -106.67 5.45 122.32
CA GLU A 226 -107.76 4.67 121.70
C GLU A 226 -107.28 3.27 121.25
N ASP A 227 -106.17 3.15 120.52
CA ASP A 227 -105.63 1.86 120.02
C ASP A 227 -105.05 0.94 121.12
N LEU A 228 -104.68 1.49 122.29
CA LEU A 228 -104.43 0.69 123.51
C LEU A 228 -105.67 -0.11 123.98
N LYS A 229 -106.85 0.13 123.38
CA LYS A 229 -108.09 -0.62 123.62
C LYS A 229 -108.34 -1.73 122.57
N VAL A 230 -107.45 -1.88 121.57
CA VAL A 230 -107.66 -2.74 120.37
C VAL A 230 -106.48 -3.70 120.09
N GLY A 231 -105.25 -3.32 120.45
CA GLY A 231 -104.03 -4.07 120.07
C GLY A 231 -103.95 -5.53 120.56
N ASP A 232 -104.73 -5.90 121.58
CA ASP A 232 -104.67 -7.21 122.25
C ASP A 232 -105.33 -8.36 121.44
N GLU A 233 -105.98 -8.09 120.30
CA GLU A 233 -106.88 -9.04 119.62
C GLU A 233 -106.24 -10.04 118.61
N LYS A 234 -104.98 -9.85 118.14
CA LYS A 234 -104.64 -10.23 116.73
C LYS A 234 -103.54 -11.27 116.42
N LYS A 235 -102.77 -11.81 117.38
CA LYS A 235 -101.37 -12.28 117.16
C LYS A 235 -101.08 -13.70 116.55
N MET A 236 -101.96 -14.33 115.77
CA MET A 236 -101.93 -15.81 115.53
C MET A 236 -101.53 -16.32 114.06
N LYS A 237 -100.24 -16.42 113.58
CA LYS A 237 -99.83 -16.67 112.11
C LYS A 237 -98.65 -17.65 111.66
N GLN A 238 -97.91 -17.46 110.51
CA GLN A 238 -97.36 -18.51 109.53
C GLN A 238 -96.06 -18.18 108.65
N GLN A 239 -95.37 -19.14 107.94
CA GLN A 239 -94.06 -19.03 107.13
C GLN A 239 -93.82 -20.03 105.89
N LEU A 240 -92.76 -19.92 105.00
CA LEU A 240 -92.35 -20.87 103.86
C LEU A 240 -90.99 -20.58 103.04
N LEU A 241 -90.54 -21.47 102.06
CA LEU A 241 -89.66 -21.31 100.78
C LEU A 241 -88.27 -22.10 100.54
N GLN A 242 -87.78 -22.37 99.28
CA GLN A 242 -86.56 -23.22 98.84
C GLN A 242 -85.95 -23.01 97.36
N GLU A 243 -84.69 -23.45 97.00
CA GLU A 243 -83.94 -23.29 95.66
C GLU A 243 -82.77 -24.32 95.24
N GLU A 244 -82.26 -24.44 93.97
CA GLU A 244 -80.99 -25.14 93.43
C GLU A 244 -80.61 -24.86 91.90
N ILE A 245 -79.40 -25.26 91.36
CA ILE A 245 -78.98 -25.77 89.97
C ILE A 245 -77.67 -25.20 89.28
N MET A 246 -76.81 -26.04 88.60
CA MET A 246 -75.59 -25.66 87.76
C MET A 246 -74.94 -26.79 86.84
N ARG A 247 -73.79 -26.56 86.10
CA ARG A 247 -72.62 -27.46 85.63
C ARG A 247 -72.29 -27.63 84.07
N ILE A 248 -71.02 -28.06 83.63
CA ILE A 248 -70.48 -28.62 82.29
C ILE A 248 -69.20 -27.95 81.58
N ASN A 249 -68.32 -28.67 80.78
CA ASN A 249 -67.16 -28.16 79.91
C ASN A 249 -66.48 -29.14 78.82
N ALA A 250 -65.40 -28.76 78.04
CA ALA A 250 -64.78 -29.53 76.86
C ALA A 250 -63.25 -29.25 76.42
N GLU A 251 -62.64 -29.91 75.36
CA GLU A 251 -61.17 -29.84 74.89
C GLU A 251 -60.83 -30.29 73.39
N THR A 252 -59.60 -29.98 72.85
CA THR A 252 -58.68 -30.77 71.89
C THR A 252 -58.33 -30.38 70.40
N MET A 253 -57.07 -30.61 69.88
CA MET A 253 -56.54 -29.96 68.60
C MET A 253 -55.18 -30.39 67.84
N ARG A 254 -54.58 -31.61 67.83
CA ARG A 254 -53.08 -31.80 67.66
C ARG A 254 -52.35 -32.45 66.41
N ALA A 255 -52.82 -32.45 65.15
CA ALA A 255 -52.37 -33.49 64.16
C ALA A 255 -51.52 -33.18 62.86
N LYS A 256 -50.86 -32.02 62.63
CA LYS A 256 -50.50 -31.61 61.22
C LYS A 256 -49.04 -31.39 60.74
N GLU A 257 -47.98 -31.42 61.56
CA GLU A 257 -46.74 -30.68 61.19
C GLU A 257 -45.57 -31.44 60.53
N LYS A 258 -45.57 -32.79 60.42
CA LYS A 258 -44.35 -33.57 60.07
C LYS A 258 -44.20 -33.97 58.58
N LYS A 259 -44.10 -33.03 57.63
CA LYS A 259 -44.04 -33.40 56.18
C LYS A 259 -43.26 -32.54 55.16
N LEU A 260 -42.42 -31.58 55.55
CA LEU A 260 -41.97 -30.51 54.62
C LEU A 260 -40.45 -30.38 54.35
N GLU A 261 -39.57 -31.21 54.92
CA GLU A 261 -38.12 -30.90 54.98
C GLU A 261 -37.17 -31.74 54.11
N GLU A 262 -37.62 -32.84 53.48
CA GLU A 262 -36.70 -33.83 52.88
C GLU A 262 -36.30 -33.58 51.40
N GLU A 263 -36.99 -32.70 50.66
CA GLU A 263 -36.89 -32.65 49.17
C GLU A 263 -35.82 -31.69 48.58
N LYS A 264 -35.08 -30.92 49.38
CA LYS A 264 -34.32 -29.73 48.89
C LYS A 264 -32.82 -29.90 48.60
N LEU A 265 -32.28 -31.12 48.57
CA LEU A 265 -30.81 -31.36 48.52
C LEU A 265 -30.29 -32.17 47.31
N ALA A 266 -31.11 -32.43 46.29
CA ALA A 266 -30.75 -33.29 45.16
C ALA A 266 -30.00 -32.56 44.00
N ASP A 267 -30.46 -31.38 43.59
CA ASP A 267 -30.28 -30.89 42.20
C ASP A 267 -28.95 -30.16 41.89
N MET A 268 -27.95 -30.22 42.78
CA MET A 268 -26.70 -29.45 42.67
C MET A 268 -25.49 -30.24 42.12
N ARG A 269 -25.70 -31.27 41.29
CA ARG A 269 -24.60 -32.15 40.79
C ARG A 269 -24.41 -32.23 39.26
N ASP A 270 -25.37 -31.78 38.45
CA ASP A 270 -25.36 -32.08 37.01
C ASP A 270 -24.71 -31.00 36.11
N ALA A 271 -24.18 -29.92 36.68
CA ALA A 271 -23.71 -28.75 35.90
C ALA A 271 -22.23 -28.81 35.45
N GLU A 272 -21.35 -29.57 36.10
CA GLU A 272 -19.89 -29.42 35.90
C GLU A 272 -19.26 -30.33 34.83
N TYR A 273 -19.98 -31.35 34.36
CA TYR A 273 -19.39 -32.40 33.51
C TYR A 273 -19.10 -31.99 32.05
N GLN A 274 -19.68 -30.89 31.56
CA GLN A 274 -19.64 -30.55 30.12
C GLN A 274 -18.51 -29.59 29.69
N ARG A 275 -17.68 -29.06 30.60
CA ARG A 275 -16.66 -28.03 30.25
C ARG A 275 -15.25 -28.53 29.94
N LYS A 276 -14.94 -29.84 30.06
CA LYS A 276 -13.57 -30.39 29.92
C LYS A 276 -13.30 -31.22 28.66
N ILE A 277 -14.14 -31.12 27.63
CA ILE A 277 -14.05 -31.95 26.42
C ILE A 277 -13.32 -31.25 25.24
N LEU A 278 -13.16 -29.91 25.26
CA LEU A 278 -12.68 -29.15 24.10
C LEU A 278 -11.15 -28.98 23.98
N GLU A 279 -10.37 -29.17 25.04
CA GLU A 279 -8.90 -28.97 25.01
C GLU A 279 -8.13 -30.12 24.33
N ARG A 280 -8.81 -31.12 23.77
CA ARG A 280 -8.19 -32.38 23.31
C ARG A 280 -8.00 -32.50 21.78
N GLN A 281 -8.08 -31.40 21.04
CA GLN A 281 -8.07 -31.42 19.57
C GLN A 281 -7.21 -30.34 18.85
N ALA A 282 -6.59 -29.40 19.58
CA ALA A 282 -5.85 -28.28 18.95
C ALA A 282 -4.32 -28.45 18.93
N GLU A 283 -3.72 -29.17 19.88
CA GLU A 283 -2.27 -29.46 19.90
C GLU A 283 -1.92 -30.70 19.05
N TYR A 284 -2.44 -30.66 17.82
CA TYR A 284 -2.20 -31.62 16.75
C TYR A 284 -0.96 -31.17 15.93
N GLU A 285 -0.46 -32.03 15.04
CA GLU A 285 0.46 -31.74 13.92
C GLU A 285 1.88 -31.18 14.18
N ALA A 286 2.10 -30.22 15.09
CA ALA A 286 3.22 -29.27 15.02
C ALA A 286 4.63 -29.88 15.18
N GLU A 287 4.82 -30.86 16.08
CA GLU A 287 6.17 -31.27 16.50
C GLU A 287 6.81 -32.39 15.66
N GLN A 288 6.02 -33.23 14.96
CA GLN A 288 6.55 -34.40 14.24
C GLN A 288 7.14 -34.09 12.85
N ALA A 289 7.21 -32.80 12.46
CA ALA A 289 7.68 -32.38 11.13
C ALA A 289 9.21 -32.18 11.01
N LYS A 290 9.97 -32.13 12.12
CA LYS A 290 11.38 -31.66 12.10
C LYS A 290 12.46 -32.76 12.00
N ILE A 291 12.18 -34.00 12.39
CA ILE A 291 13.19 -35.08 12.55
C ILE A 291 13.27 -35.99 11.31
N LYS A 292 13.35 -35.41 10.10
CA LYS A 292 13.44 -36.15 8.81
C LYS A 292 14.46 -35.55 7.81
N LYS A 293 15.47 -34.80 8.27
CA LYS A 293 16.49 -34.14 7.41
C LYS A 293 17.95 -34.38 7.82
N GLU A 294 18.27 -35.57 8.32
CA GLU A 294 19.62 -35.94 8.78
C GLU A 294 20.19 -37.17 8.04
N LYS A 295 19.74 -37.43 6.79
CA LYS A 295 19.99 -38.71 6.09
C LYS A 295 20.82 -38.65 4.80
N GLU A 296 21.55 -37.57 4.51
CA GLU A 296 22.15 -37.34 3.18
C GLU A 296 23.64 -36.89 3.14
N LEU A 297 24.44 -37.09 4.19
CA LEU A 297 25.82 -36.52 4.25
C LEU A 297 27.00 -37.48 4.52
N GLU A 298 26.90 -38.79 4.21
CA GLU A 298 28.06 -39.71 4.34
C GLU A 298 28.28 -40.70 3.18
N ILE A 299 27.87 -40.36 1.95
CA ILE A 299 28.16 -41.15 0.74
C ILE A 299 28.89 -40.28 -0.30
N ALA A 300 30.19 -40.00 -0.09
CA ALA A 300 30.92 -39.07 -0.99
C ALA A 300 32.45 -39.21 -1.17
N ARG A 301 33.23 -39.93 -0.34
CA ARG A 301 34.68 -39.59 -0.22
C ARG A 301 35.81 -40.63 -0.30
N LEU A 302 35.59 -41.94 -0.47
CA LEU A 302 36.70 -42.91 -0.61
C LEU A 302 36.46 -43.97 -1.70
N ARG A 303 36.89 -43.70 -2.94
CA ARG A 303 36.85 -44.70 -4.04
C ARG A 303 37.77 -44.42 -5.27
N ALA A 304 38.99 -43.90 -5.09
CA ALA A 304 39.89 -43.57 -6.21
C ALA A 304 41.38 -43.96 -5.98
N GLN A 305 42.01 -44.62 -6.99
CA GLN A 305 43.39 -45.17 -7.06
C GLN A 305 43.64 -46.51 -6.30
N GLN A 306 44.59 -47.40 -6.67
CA GLN A 306 45.38 -47.66 -7.91
C GLN A 306 45.85 -49.15 -7.96
N GLU A 307 46.64 -49.55 -8.98
CA GLU A 307 47.26 -50.89 -9.16
C GLU A 307 48.81 -50.85 -9.32
N ARG A 308 49.53 -52.00 -9.23
CA ARG A 308 50.69 -52.49 -10.11
C ARG A 308 51.72 -53.49 -9.47
N ALA A 309 52.15 -54.58 -10.18
CA ALA A 309 53.42 -55.40 -10.00
C ALA A 309 53.63 -56.62 -11.01
N LYS A 310 54.85 -56.96 -11.57
CA LYS A 310 55.25 -58.11 -12.54
C LYS A 310 56.83 -58.40 -12.76
N ASP A 311 57.34 -59.45 -13.55
CA ASP A 311 58.53 -59.53 -14.58
C ASP A 311 59.74 -60.64 -14.65
N TYR A 312 60.41 -61.05 -15.85
CA TYR A 312 61.83 -61.72 -16.16
C TYR A 312 62.31 -62.35 -17.63
N LYS A 313 63.66 -62.60 -18.02
CA LYS A 313 64.43 -63.65 -18.98
C LYS A 313 65.39 -63.35 -20.30
N ALA A 314 66.43 -64.21 -20.77
CA ALA A 314 67.35 -64.15 -22.05
C ALA A 314 68.42 -65.34 -22.52
N GLU A 315 69.17 -65.31 -23.74
CA GLU A 315 70.63 -65.79 -24.19
C GLU A 315 71.15 -66.97 -25.26
N GLN A 316 72.35 -66.87 -26.01
CA GLN A 316 73.48 -67.85 -26.61
C GLN A 316 73.84 -68.40 -28.14
N ASP A 317 75.18 -68.76 -28.50
CA ASP A 317 75.96 -69.73 -29.50
C ASP A 317 76.60 -69.53 -31.03
N GLU A 318 77.79 -70.17 -31.51
CA GLU A 318 78.41 -70.50 -32.95
C GLU A 318 79.94 -71.08 -33.15
N LEU A 319 80.43 -71.82 -34.26
CA LEU A 319 81.88 -71.92 -34.91
C LEU A 319 82.37 -72.99 -36.08
N ARG A 320 83.29 -72.69 -37.12
CA ARG A 320 84.54 -73.48 -37.76
C ARG A 320 84.80 -73.89 -39.34
N ALA A 321 86.06 -73.83 -40.01
CA ALA A 321 86.49 -74.44 -41.41
C ALA A 321 88.03 -74.41 -42.01
N ARG A 322 88.53 -75.18 -43.09
CA ARG A 322 89.91 -75.11 -43.90
C ARG A 322 90.32 -76.11 -45.15
N ARG A 323 91.19 -75.84 -46.23
CA ARG A 323 92.00 -76.86 -47.16
C ARG A 323 93.37 -76.63 -48.07
N ASN A 324 93.53 -76.93 -49.44
CA ASN A 324 94.70 -77.62 -50.26
C ASN A 324 95.33 -77.11 -51.69
N GLN A 325 96.41 -77.73 -52.36
CA GLN A 325 97.19 -77.47 -53.70
C GLN A 325 97.97 -78.71 -54.43
N ALA A 326 98.88 -78.84 -55.53
CA ALA A 326 99.33 -78.31 -56.93
C ALA A 326 100.50 -79.15 -57.76
N VAL A 327 100.89 -79.03 -59.12
CA VAL A 327 101.96 -79.88 -59.94
C VAL A 327 102.54 -79.53 -61.45
N ALA A 328 103.65 -80.18 -62.02
CA ALA A 328 104.31 -80.40 -63.43
C ALA A 328 105.33 -79.39 -64.18
N GLU A 329 106.15 -79.74 -65.25
CA GLU A 329 107.32 -78.87 -65.75
C GLU A 329 107.69 -78.48 -67.26
N ARG A 330 108.25 -79.29 -68.20
CA ARG A 330 108.81 -78.72 -69.50
C ARG A 330 107.80 -78.43 -70.62
N ASN A 331 106.93 -79.40 -70.94
CA ASN A 331 105.72 -79.12 -71.71
C ASN A 331 104.79 -78.18 -70.92
N TRP A 332 104.87 -78.20 -69.59
CA TRP A 332 104.28 -77.18 -68.74
C TRP A 332 104.93 -75.80 -68.92
N ARG A 333 106.18 -75.63 -69.41
CA ARG A 333 106.73 -74.28 -69.72
C ARG A 333 106.18 -73.66 -71.01
N VAL A 334 106.02 -74.43 -72.09
CA VAL A 334 105.37 -73.91 -73.32
C VAL A 334 103.86 -73.82 -73.12
N LYS A 335 103.25 -74.85 -72.51
CA LYS A 335 101.86 -74.76 -72.07
C LYS A 335 101.69 -73.68 -70.99
N GLU A 336 102.67 -73.31 -70.17
CA GLU A 336 102.57 -72.16 -69.27
C GLU A 336 102.70 -70.88 -70.05
N LYS A 337 103.54 -70.75 -71.08
CA LYS A 337 103.53 -69.51 -71.88
C LYS A 337 102.18 -69.33 -72.58
N GLU A 338 101.61 -70.40 -73.13
CA GLU A 338 100.27 -70.35 -73.73
C GLU A 338 99.14 -70.23 -72.71
N LEU A 339 99.19 -70.95 -71.60
CA LEU A 339 98.22 -70.88 -70.50
C LEU A 339 98.39 -69.59 -69.72
N ALA A 340 99.54 -68.92 -69.70
CA ALA A 340 99.74 -67.61 -69.10
C ALA A 340 99.31 -66.51 -70.06
N VAL A 341 99.40 -66.70 -71.38
CA VAL A 341 98.75 -65.79 -72.35
C VAL A 341 97.22 -66.01 -72.37
N LYS A 342 96.74 -67.25 -72.26
CA LYS A 342 95.31 -67.57 -72.10
C LYS A 342 94.78 -67.09 -70.76
N LYS A 343 95.39 -67.47 -69.62
CA LYS A 343 95.11 -66.89 -68.29
C LYS A 343 95.25 -65.38 -68.29
N ALA A 344 96.26 -64.75 -68.90
CA ALA A 344 96.33 -63.28 -68.91
C ALA A 344 95.22 -62.64 -69.76
N ARG A 345 94.76 -63.29 -70.83
CA ARG A 345 93.58 -62.84 -71.61
C ARG A 345 92.27 -63.08 -70.85
N GLU A 346 92.13 -64.23 -70.21
CA GLU A 346 90.99 -64.62 -69.38
C GLU A 346 90.92 -63.75 -68.13
N GLU A 347 92.04 -63.50 -67.47
CA GLU A 347 92.20 -62.56 -66.35
C GLU A 347 92.03 -61.10 -66.80
N ALA A 348 92.42 -60.72 -68.01
CA ALA A 348 92.15 -59.38 -68.54
C ALA A 348 90.65 -59.23 -68.84
N ALA A 349 90.01 -60.24 -69.41
CA ALA A 349 88.56 -60.28 -69.63
C ALA A 349 87.79 -60.34 -68.30
N LEU A 350 88.26 -61.10 -67.31
CA LEU A 350 87.69 -61.16 -65.96
C LEU A 350 87.97 -59.87 -65.18
N ARG A 351 89.10 -59.18 -65.39
CA ARG A 351 89.36 -57.85 -64.84
C ARG A 351 88.46 -56.81 -65.49
N ALA A 352 88.29 -56.82 -66.82
CA ALA A 352 87.35 -55.96 -67.52
C ALA A 352 85.90 -56.21 -67.06
N ALA A 353 85.42 -57.46 -67.06
CA ALA A 353 84.09 -57.82 -66.58
C ALA A 353 83.89 -57.53 -65.08
N ARG A 354 84.94 -57.60 -64.24
CA ARG A 354 84.88 -57.13 -62.85
C ARG A 354 84.80 -55.61 -62.76
N LEU A 355 85.54 -54.86 -63.58
CA LEU A 355 85.45 -53.40 -63.65
C LEU A 355 84.08 -52.96 -64.17
N GLU A 356 83.52 -53.62 -65.17
CA GLU A 356 82.15 -53.40 -65.64
C GLU A 356 81.11 -53.78 -64.57
N GLN A 357 81.30 -54.88 -63.84
CA GLN A 357 80.42 -55.23 -62.72
C GLN A 357 80.50 -54.22 -61.58
N VAL A 358 81.69 -53.72 -61.24
CA VAL A 358 81.89 -52.65 -60.25
C VAL A 358 81.23 -51.36 -60.72
N HIS A 359 81.50 -50.92 -61.95
CA HIS A 359 80.90 -49.70 -62.51
C HIS A 359 79.37 -49.78 -62.61
N ASN A 360 78.82 -50.96 -62.93
CA ASN A 360 77.37 -51.18 -62.93
C ASN A 360 76.78 -51.23 -61.51
N LYS A 361 77.50 -51.79 -60.52
CA LYS A 361 77.12 -51.70 -59.09
C LYS A 361 77.15 -50.27 -58.58
N GLU A 362 78.19 -49.50 -58.88
CA GLU A 362 78.31 -48.08 -58.55
C GLU A 362 77.18 -47.25 -59.17
N ARG A 363 76.82 -47.53 -60.44
CA ARG A 363 75.66 -46.92 -61.11
C ARG A 363 74.35 -47.26 -60.41
N CYS A 364 74.11 -48.53 -60.04
CA CYS A 364 72.91 -48.92 -59.29
C CYS A 364 72.85 -48.23 -57.93
N LEU A 365 73.92 -48.27 -57.14
CA LEU A 365 74.02 -47.61 -55.84
C LEU A 365 73.83 -46.09 -55.94
N ALA A 366 74.34 -45.44 -56.99
CA ALA A 366 74.11 -44.02 -57.24
C ALA A 366 72.65 -43.71 -57.62
N MET A 367 71.99 -44.59 -58.38
CA MET A 367 70.56 -44.47 -58.67
C MET A 367 69.70 -44.71 -57.43
N GLU A 368 70.07 -45.66 -56.57
CA GLU A 368 69.40 -45.96 -55.30
C GLU A 368 69.55 -44.80 -54.31
N ALA A 369 70.76 -44.30 -54.06
CA ALA A 369 71.00 -43.13 -53.21
C ALA A 369 70.29 -41.87 -53.73
N ASN A 370 70.13 -41.70 -55.05
CA ASN A 370 69.35 -40.60 -55.62
C ASN A 370 67.83 -40.79 -55.50
N ARG A 371 67.33 -42.03 -55.55
CA ARG A 371 65.93 -42.36 -55.23
C ARG A 371 65.65 -42.10 -53.75
N GLU A 372 66.54 -42.51 -52.85
CA GLU A 372 66.44 -42.26 -51.41
C GLU A 372 66.41 -40.76 -51.10
N LYS A 373 67.35 -39.97 -51.65
CA LYS A 373 67.33 -38.50 -51.54
C LYS A 373 66.00 -37.91 -52.03
N ALA A 374 65.52 -38.31 -53.20
CA ALA A 374 64.25 -37.83 -53.74
C ALA A 374 63.03 -38.22 -52.87
N MET A 375 63.07 -39.38 -52.21
CA MET A 375 62.04 -39.80 -51.25
C MET A 375 62.12 -39.01 -49.94
N LEU A 376 63.33 -38.82 -49.39
CA LEU A 376 63.56 -37.99 -48.21
C LEU A 376 63.13 -36.53 -48.45
N GLU A 377 63.43 -35.96 -49.62
CA GLU A 377 62.95 -34.63 -50.01
C GLU A 377 61.42 -34.55 -50.07
N ARG A 378 60.75 -35.57 -50.59
CA ARG A 378 59.27 -35.64 -50.62
C ARG A 378 58.70 -35.69 -49.20
N VAL A 379 59.27 -36.54 -48.34
CA VAL A 379 58.87 -36.65 -46.92
C VAL A 379 59.10 -35.31 -46.19
N LEU A 380 60.25 -34.67 -46.39
CA LEU A 380 60.57 -33.36 -45.80
C LEU A 380 59.67 -32.23 -46.33
N LYS A 381 59.23 -32.28 -47.59
CA LYS A 381 58.24 -31.34 -48.16
C LYS A 381 56.88 -31.53 -47.48
N VAL A 382 56.39 -32.78 -47.38
CA VAL A 382 55.13 -33.10 -46.69
C VAL A 382 55.18 -32.74 -45.20
N GLN A 383 56.28 -33.02 -44.49
CA GLN A 383 56.46 -32.62 -43.09
C GLN A 383 56.44 -31.10 -42.92
N LYS A 384 57.10 -30.33 -43.80
CA LYS A 384 57.04 -28.85 -43.77
C LYS A 384 55.63 -28.33 -44.02
N GLU A 385 54.88 -28.95 -44.93
CA GLU A 385 53.47 -28.62 -45.16
C GLU A 385 52.57 -28.94 -43.96
N VAL A 386 52.79 -30.06 -43.28
CA VAL A 386 52.06 -30.43 -42.06
C VAL A 386 52.34 -29.42 -40.96
N ILE A 387 53.62 -29.12 -40.67
CA ILE A 387 54.02 -28.12 -39.67
C ILE A 387 53.46 -26.73 -40.00
N ALA A 388 53.36 -26.35 -41.27
CA ALA A 388 52.73 -25.09 -41.68
C ALA A 388 51.21 -25.09 -41.42
N LYS A 389 50.52 -26.19 -41.74
CA LYS A 389 49.06 -26.37 -41.51
C LYS A 389 48.73 -26.47 -40.01
N GLU A 390 49.62 -27.02 -39.21
CA GLU A 390 49.51 -27.08 -37.74
C GLU A 390 49.63 -25.67 -37.15
N LYS A 391 50.68 -24.92 -37.50
CA LYS A 391 50.85 -23.53 -37.06
C LYS A 391 49.68 -22.63 -37.47
N GLU A 392 49.17 -22.76 -38.70
CA GLU A 392 48.00 -22.00 -39.12
C GLU A 392 46.75 -22.37 -38.28
N GLN A 393 46.60 -23.64 -37.90
CA GLN A 393 45.53 -24.06 -36.98
C GLN A 393 45.72 -23.55 -35.56
N GLU A 394 46.94 -23.53 -35.03
CA GLU A 394 47.28 -22.94 -33.73
C GLU A 394 46.99 -21.43 -33.72
N GLU A 395 47.41 -20.69 -34.74
CA GLU A 395 47.11 -19.25 -34.89
C GLU A 395 45.60 -19.01 -34.99
N ARG A 396 44.87 -19.81 -35.78
CA ARG A 396 43.40 -19.72 -35.88
C ARG A 396 42.71 -20.07 -34.55
N GLN A 397 43.24 -20.99 -33.76
CA GLN A 397 42.72 -21.32 -32.41
C GLN A 397 43.01 -20.19 -31.42
N LEU A 398 44.23 -19.65 -31.42
CA LEU A 398 44.64 -18.54 -30.56
C LEU A 398 43.84 -17.27 -30.87
N GLN A 399 43.60 -16.95 -32.14
CA GLN A 399 42.70 -15.85 -32.53
C GLN A 399 41.26 -16.06 -32.06
N LYS A 400 40.73 -17.29 -32.11
CA LYS A 400 39.40 -17.62 -31.56
C LYS A 400 39.37 -17.45 -30.04
N ALA A 401 40.40 -17.91 -29.33
CA ALA A 401 40.53 -17.78 -27.89
C ALA A 401 40.62 -16.31 -27.45
N LEU A 402 41.42 -15.49 -28.15
CA LEU A 402 41.50 -14.04 -27.92
C LEU A 402 40.14 -13.35 -28.10
N ARG A 403 39.46 -13.59 -29.23
CA ARG A 403 38.12 -13.04 -29.49
C ARG A 403 37.11 -13.48 -28.43
N HIS A 404 37.11 -14.75 -28.04
CA HIS A 404 36.24 -15.26 -26.99
C HIS A 404 36.52 -14.59 -25.62
N ALA A 405 37.80 -14.41 -25.27
CA ALA A 405 38.20 -13.67 -24.08
C ALA A 405 37.87 -12.17 -24.15
N GLU A 406 37.81 -11.56 -25.33
CA GLU A 406 37.27 -10.20 -25.53
C GLU A 406 35.76 -10.17 -25.31
N THR A 407 35.00 -11.11 -25.87
CA THR A 407 33.55 -11.23 -25.64
C THR A 407 33.22 -11.45 -24.17
N ILE A 408 33.95 -12.32 -23.47
CA ILE A 408 33.78 -12.51 -22.01
C ILE A 408 34.08 -11.20 -21.26
N ARG A 409 35.16 -10.49 -21.61
CA ARG A 409 35.50 -9.19 -20.99
C ARG A 409 34.49 -8.08 -21.30
N GLN A 410 33.72 -8.18 -22.39
CA GLN A 410 32.59 -7.31 -22.68
C GLN A 410 31.37 -7.70 -21.83
N GLN A 411 30.99 -8.98 -21.82
CA GLN A 411 29.87 -9.51 -21.03
C GLN A 411 30.04 -9.24 -19.53
N VAL A 412 31.25 -9.38 -18.97
CA VAL A 412 31.53 -9.03 -17.57
C VAL A 412 31.27 -7.54 -17.31
N LYS A 413 31.75 -6.64 -18.19
CA LYS A 413 31.50 -5.20 -18.06
C LYS A 413 30.01 -4.85 -18.18
N GLU A 414 29.26 -5.51 -19.05
CA GLU A 414 27.81 -5.34 -19.17
C GLU A 414 27.05 -5.86 -17.94
N GLN A 415 27.51 -6.96 -17.35
CA GLN A 415 26.98 -7.47 -16.07
C GLN A 415 27.32 -6.54 -14.90
N GLU A 416 28.53 -5.99 -14.83
CA GLU A 416 28.94 -4.99 -13.85
C GLU A 416 28.10 -3.70 -13.99
N LEU A 417 27.99 -3.15 -15.20
CA LEU A 417 27.21 -1.95 -15.48
C LEU A 417 25.72 -2.15 -15.17
N SER A 418 25.13 -3.30 -15.55
CA SER A 418 23.72 -3.61 -15.22
C SER A 418 23.51 -3.92 -13.73
N ALA A 419 24.52 -4.42 -13.01
CA ALA A 419 24.46 -4.57 -11.55
C ALA A 419 24.56 -3.21 -10.85
N VAL A 420 25.40 -2.29 -11.34
CA VAL A 420 25.48 -0.91 -10.85
C VAL A 420 24.19 -0.14 -11.17
N ALA A 421 23.59 -0.34 -12.35
CA ALA A 421 22.29 0.23 -12.71
C ALA A 421 21.19 -0.25 -11.76
N ARG A 422 21.01 -1.57 -11.60
CA ARG A 422 20.03 -2.16 -10.68
C ARG A 422 20.23 -1.73 -9.23
N ARG A 423 21.48 -1.58 -8.76
CA ARG A 423 21.77 -0.99 -7.43
C ARG A 423 21.32 0.47 -7.33
N ARG A 424 21.60 1.30 -8.35
CA ARG A 424 21.14 2.70 -8.39
C ARG A 424 19.62 2.81 -8.46
N GLU A 425 18.95 1.89 -9.16
CA GLU A 425 17.49 1.82 -9.23
C GLU A 425 16.90 1.42 -7.88
N PHE A 426 17.39 0.35 -7.24
CA PHE A 426 17.00 -0.04 -5.89
C PHE A 426 17.21 1.08 -4.85
N PHE A 427 18.33 1.81 -4.89
CA PHE A 427 18.53 2.97 -4.02
C PHE A 427 17.54 4.10 -4.33
N ARG A 428 17.26 4.42 -5.59
CA ARG A 428 16.24 5.42 -5.97
C ARG A 428 14.82 5.01 -5.56
N GLU A 429 14.51 3.72 -5.57
CA GLU A 429 13.24 3.18 -5.08
C GLU A 429 13.15 3.28 -3.56
N ALA A 430 14.22 2.95 -2.84
CA ALA A 430 14.31 3.17 -1.39
C ALA A 430 14.20 4.66 -1.01
N ASP A 431 14.90 5.56 -1.71
CA ASP A 431 14.83 7.01 -1.52
C ASP A 431 13.39 7.52 -1.76
N ARG A 432 12.72 7.07 -2.83
CA ARG A 432 11.32 7.39 -3.11
C ARG A 432 10.38 6.90 -2.02
N LEU A 433 10.49 5.65 -1.60
CA LEU A 433 9.66 5.09 -0.53
C LEU A 433 9.86 5.84 0.79
N MET A 434 11.11 6.20 1.13
CA MET A 434 11.43 7.02 2.29
C MET A 434 10.86 8.45 2.19
N GLU A 435 10.86 9.06 1.00
CA GLU A 435 10.25 10.38 0.77
C GLU A 435 8.71 10.32 0.77
N GLU A 436 8.11 9.30 0.18
CA GLU A 436 6.66 9.05 0.22
C GLU A 436 6.17 8.78 1.65
N GLU A 437 6.91 7.97 2.42
CA GLU A 437 6.70 7.79 3.86
C GLU A 437 6.84 9.10 4.62
N ARG A 438 7.88 9.90 4.35
CA ARG A 438 8.07 11.23 4.97
C ARG A 438 6.88 12.15 4.65
N GLN A 439 6.40 12.16 3.42
CA GLN A 439 5.22 12.91 3.00
C GLN A 439 3.93 12.37 3.64
N ARG A 440 3.77 11.05 3.82
CA ARG A 440 2.66 10.45 4.58
C ARG A 440 2.71 10.89 6.04
N ARG A 441 3.88 10.79 6.69
CA ARG A 441 4.15 11.22 8.08
C ARG A 441 4.03 12.74 8.30
N VAL A 442 4.15 13.56 7.26
CA VAL A 442 3.83 15.00 7.28
C VAL A 442 2.32 15.21 7.18
N ARG A 443 1.68 14.72 6.10
CA ARG A 443 0.22 14.84 5.89
C ARG A 443 -0.59 14.34 7.08
N LEU A 444 -0.26 13.16 7.62
CA LEU A 444 -0.93 12.61 8.81
C LEU A 444 -0.81 13.52 10.04
N ARG A 445 0.29 14.24 10.24
CA ARG A 445 0.40 15.21 11.35
C ARG A 445 -0.47 16.43 11.11
N GLU A 446 -0.43 17.02 9.93
CA GLU A 446 -1.28 18.16 9.56
C GLU A 446 -2.78 17.84 9.73
N ILE A 447 -3.21 16.64 9.34
CA ILE A 447 -4.62 16.21 9.47
C ILE A 447 -4.98 15.97 10.95
N LYS A 448 -4.08 15.35 11.73
CA LYS A 448 -4.30 15.17 13.18
C LYS A 448 -4.36 16.52 13.90
N GLU A 449 -3.49 17.46 13.57
CA GLU A 449 -3.49 18.83 14.11
C GLU A 449 -4.79 19.58 13.75
N LYS A 450 -5.23 19.53 12.48
CA LYS A 450 -6.53 20.08 12.05
C LYS A 450 -7.70 19.50 12.85
N LYS A 451 -7.78 18.18 13.01
CA LYS A 451 -8.85 17.52 13.77
C LYS A 451 -8.82 17.83 15.28
N LEU A 452 -7.64 18.07 15.85
CA LEU A 452 -7.50 18.52 17.23
C LEU A 452 -7.91 19.99 17.40
N MET A 453 -7.70 20.84 16.38
CA MET A 453 -8.26 22.20 16.34
C MET A 453 -9.78 22.19 16.15
N GLU A 454 -10.32 21.35 15.26
CA GLU A 454 -11.76 21.12 15.09
C GLU A 454 -12.41 20.65 16.39
N LEU A 455 -11.80 19.70 17.10
CA LEU A 455 -12.28 19.23 18.41
C LEU A 455 -12.37 20.40 19.42
N LYS A 456 -11.35 21.24 19.52
CA LYS A 456 -11.36 22.43 20.39
C LYS A 456 -12.42 23.45 19.95
N ALA A 457 -12.62 23.61 18.64
CA ALA A 457 -13.66 24.48 18.09
C ALA A 457 -15.09 23.99 18.37
N THR A 458 -15.31 22.70 18.65
CA THR A 458 -16.63 22.18 19.10
C THR A 458 -16.99 22.54 20.56
N GLY A 459 -16.14 23.30 21.27
CA GLY A 459 -16.45 23.81 22.62
C GLY A 459 -16.30 22.78 23.75
N ILE A 460 -15.75 21.61 23.46
CA ILE A 460 -15.50 20.55 24.45
C ILE A 460 -14.38 20.98 25.41
N SER A 461 -14.56 20.71 26.71
CA SER A 461 -13.57 21.05 27.74
C SER A 461 -12.17 20.55 27.41
N GLU A 462 -11.16 21.38 27.65
CA GLU A 462 -9.75 21.09 27.36
C GLU A 462 -9.23 19.79 28.01
N LYS A 463 -9.87 19.34 29.10
CA LYS A 463 -9.58 18.05 29.75
C LYS A 463 -9.68 16.89 28.75
N TYR A 464 -10.80 16.77 28.05
CA TYR A 464 -11.00 15.69 27.07
C TYR A 464 -10.14 15.91 25.82
N CYS A 465 -9.96 17.16 25.39
CA CYS A 465 -9.08 17.48 24.26
C CYS A 465 -7.63 17.05 24.51
N THR A 466 -7.05 17.40 25.67
CA THR A 466 -5.68 17.02 26.05
C THR A 466 -5.53 15.52 26.32
N GLU A 467 -6.60 14.82 26.73
CA GLU A 467 -6.62 13.36 26.74
C GLU A 467 -6.54 12.75 25.34
N VAL A 468 -7.30 13.27 24.37
CA VAL A 468 -7.23 12.82 22.96
C VAL A 468 -5.84 13.09 22.38
N GLU A 469 -5.25 14.27 22.63
CA GLU A 469 -3.87 14.58 22.23
C GLU A 469 -2.86 13.57 22.78
N ARG A 470 -2.90 13.29 24.09
CA ARG A 470 -2.01 12.32 24.75
C ARG A 470 -2.21 10.90 24.21
N LYS A 471 -3.44 10.48 23.95
CA LYS A 471 -3.77 9.15 23.39
C LYS A 471 -3.30 9.04 21.92
N ALA A 472 -3.49 10.09 21.12
CA ALA A 472 -3.06 10.16 19.72
C ALA A 472 -1.53 10.25 19.55
N GLN A 473 -0.81 10.85 20.50
CA GLN A 473 0.67 10.83 20.54
C GLN A 473 1.20 9.43 20.88
N LYS A 474 0.54 8.69 21.78
CA LYS A 474 0.93 7.31 22.11
C LYS A 474 0.77 6.36 20.93
N THR A 475 -0.35 6.42 20.19
CA THR A 475 -0.55 5.57 19.00
C THR A 475 0.43 5.90 17.85
N LEU A 476 0.95 7.13 17.77
CA LEU A 476 2.04 7.48 16.85
C LEU A 476 3.42 6.93 17.27
N SER A 477 3.59 6.52 18.53
CA SER A 477 4.85 5.94 19.01
C SER A 477 4.91 4.42 18.88
N THR A 478 3.77 3.74 18.86
CA THR A 478 3.69 2.27 18.74
C THR A 478 3.99 1.76 17.32
N HIS A 479 3.79 2.58 16.29
CA HIS A 479 4.15 2.26 14.89
C HIS A 479 5.58 2.70 14.52
N LYS A 480 6.53 2.65 15.48
CA LYS A 480 7.97 2.87 15.27
C LYS A 480 8.82 1.62 15.48
N HIS A 481 8.16 0.48 15.65
CA HIS A 481 8.71 -0.86 15.85
C HIS A 481 7.97 -1.83 14.91
#